data_AF-A0A952DBD1-F1
#
_entry.id   AF-A0A952DBD1-F1
#
_cell.length_a   1.000
_cell.length_b   1.000
_cell.length_c   1.000
_cell.angle_alpha   90.00
_cell.angle_beta   90.00
_cell.angle_gamma   90.00
#
_symmetry.space_group_name_H-M   'P 1'
#
loop_
_entity.id
_entity.type
_entity.pdbx_description
1 polymer ?
#
loop_
_entity_poly.entity_id
_entity_poly.type
_entity_poly.pdbx_seq_one_letter_code
_entity_poly.pdbx_strand_id
1 'polypeptide(L)'
;MRARQLTLAAIVAAGFALVACYGPKTQSAHGIDLAGMDTTVAPGDDFNGFTNGGWFKATEIPADKASVGPWSVVYDKTTEQTQKLIQDLAASKDASNADYAKIGNFYAAYMDTTGIEAKGVAPLKPQLDSIAAVADKAALSAAIGRTLRADVDPLNATNFFTEHLFGLFVTQGLDEPGMHMPYLLQGGLGMPDREYYLASSPDMAALRTAYQKYIESVFTLAGLDNASARAQRVFDLEVKLAKAHATRVESQDVKAPKTWKREEFATKAPGLDWNAFFGAAALDQTPAFIVWHPKATAGMAKVVASEPLEAWKDWLAFHRINEVSGFLPKAFVEARFGFYGKTLSGTPSMRPRWQRGADITSAALGDAVGKAYVDRHFPAETKAMVQAMVEDIKKAFGVRIDALTWMTPATKAKAKEKLATLRVGVGYPESWRDYAPLTIAKDDAVG
;
A
#
# COMPACT_ATOMS: atom_id res chain seq x y z
N MET A 1 21.34 -44.30 64.92
CA MET A 1 22.42 -43.32 65.20
C MET A 1 22.43 -42.30 64.07
N ARG A 2 22.16 -41.02 64.38
CA ARG A 2 22.36 -39.81 63.54
C ARG A 2 21.53 -39.72 62.24
N ALA A 3 20.46 -38.91 62.19
CA ALA A 3 20.45 -37.47 61.82
C ALA A 3 20.83 -37.25 60.33
N ARG A 4 20.17 -36.44 59.50
CA ARG A 4 18.99 -35.54 59.54
C ARG A 4 18.68 -35.22 58.06
N GLN A 5 17.40 -34.99 57.75
CA GLN A 5 16.79 -34.27 56.62
C GLN A 5 17.68 -33.55 55.57
N LEU A 6 17.31 -33.67 54.28
CA LEU A 6 17.28 -32.55 53.31
C LEU A 6 16.35 -32.86 52.12
N THR A 7 15.12 -32.40 52.32
CA THR A 7 14.15 -31.73 51.44
C THR A 7 14.39 -31.67 49.92
N LEU A 8 13.34 -32.05 49.20
CA LEU A 8 12.98 -31.73 47.82
C LEU A 8 13.15 -30.23 47.51
N ALA A 9 13.85 -29.86 46.44
CA ALA A 9 13.79 -28.52 45.87
C ALA A 9 13.36 -28.62 44.39
N ALA A 10 12.12 -28.19 44.14
CA ALA A 10 11.55 -28.02 42.81
C ALA A 10 12.30 -26.90 42.07
N ILE A 11 12.83 -27.21 40.88
CA ILE A 11 13.34 -26.20 39.95
C ILE A 11 12.14 -25.60 39.25
N VAL A 12 11.66 -24.48 39.76
CA VAL A 12 10.74 -23.59 39.03
C VAL A 12 11.59 -22.78 38.06
N ALA A 13 11.53 -23.16 36.78
CA ALA A 13 12.03 -22.34 35.69
C ALA A 13 11.09 -21.14 35.51
N ALA A 14 11.42 -20.01 36.16
CA ALA A 14 10.79 -18.73 35.87
C ALA A 14 11.36 -18.20 34.55
N GLY A 15 10.60 -18.37 33.47
CA GLY A 15 10.84 -17.69 32.21
C GLY A 15 10.66 -16.18 32.41
N PHE A 16 11.78 -15.46 32.52
CA PHE A 16 11.77 -14.01 32.41
C PHE A 16 11.44 -13.64 30.96
N ALA A 17 10.19 -13.22 30.74
CA ALA A 17 9.87 -12.35 29.62
C ALA A 17 10.64 -11.04 29.83
N LEU A 18 11.69 -10.83 29.03
CA LEU A 18 12.34 -9.53 28.88
C LEU A 18 11.32 -8.59 28.21
N VAL A 19 10.44 -8.00 29.02
CA VAL A 19 9.79 -6.75 28.66
C VAL A 19 10.88 -5.70 28.70
N ALA A 20 11.39 -5.31 27.53
CA ALA A 20 12.23 -4.14 27.40
C ALA A 20 11.40 -2.92 27.80
N CYS A 21 11.46 -2.56 29.09
CA CYS A 21 10.97 -1.29 29.58
C CYS A 21 11.82 -0.18 28.92
N TYR A 22 11.27 0.46 27.89
CA TYR A 22 11.76 1.75 27.42
C TYR A 22 11.47 2.80 28.50
N GLY A 23 12.39 2.90 29.47
CA GLY A 23 12.42 4.03 30.40
C GLY A 23 12.74 5.33 29.64
N PRO A 24 12.32 6.50 30.15
CA PRO A 24 12.59 7.78 29.50
C PRO A 24 14.10 8.05 29.53
N LYS A 25 14.77 7.87 28.38
CA LYS A 25 16.13 8.39 28.19
C LYS A 25 16.06 9.90 28.37
N THR A 26 16.89 10.44 29.26
CA THR A 26 17.09 11.88 29.46
C THR A 26 17.38 12.54 28.12
N GLN A 27 16.35 13.15 27.54
CA GLN A 27 16.45 13.90 26.31
C GLN A 27 17.34 15.11 26.61
N SER A 28 18.42 15.30 25.85
CA SER A 28 19.24 16.50 25.99
C SER A 28 18.36 17.74 25.83
N ALA A 29 18.75 18.88 26.43
CA ALA A 29 17.99 20.13 26.39
C ALA A 29 17.65 20.63 24.96
N HIS A 30 18.27 20.05 23.94
CA HIS A 30 18.11 20.42 22.52
C HIS A 30 17.49 19.32 21.66
N GLY A 31 17.00 18.22 22.24
CA GLY A 31 16.33 17.15 21.50
C GLY A 31 17.25 16.22 20.71
N ILE A 32 18.56 16.25 20.97
CA ILE A 32 19.58 15.41 20.33
C ILE A 32 19.82 14.14 21.15
N ASP A 33 19.81 12.97 20.51
CA ASP A 33 20.18 11.69 21.13
C ASP A 33 21.71 11.49 21.12
N LEU A 34 22.38 12.03 22.12
CA LEU A 34 23.83 11.88 22.29
C LEU A 34 24.24 10.43 22.57
N ALA A 35 23.34 9.59 23.10
CA ALA A 35 23.64 8.20 23.42
C ALA A 35 23.64 7.30 22.16
N GLY A 36 22.95 7.72 21.09
CA GLY A 36 22.96 7.05 19.79
C GLY A 36 24.22 7.31 18.95
N MET A 37 25.06 8.26 19.35
CA MET A 37 26.26 8.66 18.62
C MET A 37 27.42 7.67 18.82
N ASP A 38 28.29 7.57 17.83
CA ASP A 38 29.60 6.92 17.93
C ASP A 38 30.71 7.96 17.79
N THR A 39 31.14 8.54 18.91
CA THR A 39 32.17 9.58 18.91
C THR A 39 33.59 9.07 18.61
N THR A 40 33.76 7.78 18.34
CA THR A 40 35.04 7.23 17.84
C THR A 40 35.22 7.47 16.33
N VAL A 41 34.14 7.76 15.61
CA VAL A 41 34.15 8.13 14.19
C VAL A 41 34.28 9.65 14.08
N ALA A 42 35.21 10.15 13.26
CA ALA A 42 35.28 11.59 13.03
C ALA A 42 34.08 12.05 12.17
N PRO A 43 33.39 13.16 12.52
CA PRO A 43 32.21 13.62 11.77
C PRO A 43 32.51 14.03 10.33
N GLY A 44 33.76 14.39 10.02
CA GLY A 44 34.19 14.73 8.65
C GLY A 44 34.41 13.51 7.75
N ASP A 45 34.64 12.34 8.33
CA ASP A 45 34.93 11.09 7.59
C ASP A 45 33.62 10.35 7.29
N ASP A 46 32.79 10.17 8.31
CA ASP A 46 31.46 9.58 8.19
C ASP A 46 30.51 10.21 9.22
N PHE A 47 29.77 11.23 8.78
CA PHE A 47 28.81 11.91 9.64
C PHE A 47 27.66 10.99 10.08
N ASN A 48 27.28 9.99 9.27
CA ASN A 48 26.22 9.05 9.62
C ASN A 48 26.71 8.06 10.69
N GLY A 49 27.91 7.52 10.53
CA GLY A 49 28.58 6.70 11.55
C GLY A 49 28.77 7.47 12.86
N PHE A 50 29.23 8.72 12.80
CA PHE A 50 29.38 9.57 14.00
C PHE A 50 28.05 9.82 14.72
N THR A 51 26.99 10.18 13.99
CA THR A 51 25.71 10.55 14.61
C THR A 51 24.85 9.36 15.02
N ASN A 52 24.93 8.23 14.30
CA ASN A 52 24.01 7.09 14.45
C ASN A 52 24.71 5.77 14.79
N GLY A 53 26.04 5.72 14.84
CA GLY A 53 26.81 4.48 14.99
C GLY A 53 26.56 3.74 16.29
N GLY A 54 26.31 4.45 17.39
CA GLY A 54 25.90 3.84 18.66
C GLY A 54 24.54 3.16 18.55
N TRP A 55 23.59 3.80 17.87
CA TRP A 55 22.27 3.24 17.60
C TRP A 55 22.33 2.01 16.68
N PHE A 56 23.14 2.04 15.61
CA PHE A 56 23.30 0.87 14.72
C PHE A 56 23.83 -0.36 15.46
N LYS A 57 24.78 -0.17 16.39
CA LYS A 57 25.35 -1.26 17.18
C LYS A 57 24.36 -1.85 18.19
N ALA A 58 23.45 -1.02 18.72
CA ALA A 58 22.55 -1.40 19.81
C ALA A 58 21.16 -1.85 19.34
N THR A 59 20.77 -1.57 18.10
CA THR A 59 19.39 -1.79 17.64
C THR A 59 19.28 -3.05 16.81
N GLU A 60 18.43 -3.97 17.27
CA GLU A 60 18.02 -5.14 16.50
C GLU A 60 16.77 -4.82 15.67
N ILE A 61 16.70 -5.38 14.45
CA ILE A 61 15.48 -5.30 13.63
C ILE A 61 14.47 -6.31 14.21
N PRO A 62 13.28 -5.86 14.65
CA PRO A 62 12.25 -6.78 15.15
C PRO A 62 11.86 -7.83 14.11
N ALA A 63 11.56 -9.05 14.56
CA ALA A 63 11.28 -10.18 13.67
C ALA A 63 10.02 -10.01 12.81
N ASP A 64 9.18 -9.02 13.07
CA ASP A 64 7.99 -8.67 12.30
C ASP A 64 8.20 -7.49 11.35
N LYS A 65 9.45 -7.04 11.19
CA LYS A 65 9.85 -5.92 10.34
C LYS A 65 10.99 -6.30 9.40
N ALA A 66 11.03 -5.64 8.24
CA ALA A 66 12.14 -5.73 7.29
C ALA A 66 13.24 -4.68 7.57
N SER A 67 12.92 -3.61 8.29
CA SER A 67 13.85 -2.54 8.65
C SER A 67 13.39 -1.79 9.88
N VAL A 68 14.32 -1.11 10.55
CA VAL A 68 14.05 -0.19 11.66
C VAL A 68 14.88 1.08 11.45
N GLY A 69 14.35 2.23 11.84
CA GLY A 69 15.03 3.51 11.76
C GLY A 69 14.33 4.59 12.60
N PRO A 70 14.77 5.85 12.52
CA PRO A 70 14.16 6.95 13.29
C PRO A 70 12.64 7.10 13.04
N TRP A 71 12.21 6.88 11.79
CA TRP A 71 10.79 6.89 11.43
C TRP A 71 9.98 5.77 12.09
N SER A 72 10.62 4.64 12.43
CA SER A 72 9.96 3.54 13.13
C SER A 72 9.48 3.96 14.51
N VAL A 73 10.22 4.80 15.25
CA VAL A 73 9.77 5.25 16.58
C VAL A 73 8.48 6.05 16.50
N VAL A 74 8.40 6.98 15.54
CA VAL A 74 7.19 7.79 15.32
C VAL A 74 6.06 6.89 14.81
N TYR A 75 6.33 6.06 13.81
CA TYR A 75 5.37 5.16 13.21
C TYR A 75 4.82 4.15 14.23
N ASP A 76 5.67 3.55 15.06
CA ASP A 76 5.26 2.58 16.08
C ASP A 76 4.37 3.24 17.11
N LYS A 77 4.74 4.43 17.60
CA LYS A 77 3.91 5.16 18.57
C LYS A 77 2.54 5.54 18.00
N THR A 78 2.49 6.09 16.79
CA THR A 78 1.21 6.47 16.16
C THR A 78 0.38 5.24 15.79
N THR A 79 1.04 4.15 15.38
CA THR A 79 0.42 2.85 15.12
C THR A 79 -0.19 2.28 16.39
N GLU A 80 0.54 2.22 17.50
CA GLU A 80 0.03 1.75 18.79
C GLU A 80 -1.18 2.57 19.25
N GLN A 81 -1.11 3.90 19.15
CA GLN A 81 -2.23 4.78 19.49
C GLN A 81 -3.46 4.53 18.61
N THR A 82 -3.26 4.39 17.29
CA THR A 82 -4.33 4.13 16.33
C THR A 82 -4.96 2.74 16.54
N GLN A 83 -4.13 1.72 16.75
CA GLN A 83 -4.59 0.36 17.02
C GLN A 83 -5.39 0.29 18.32
N LYS A 84 -4.88 0.94 19.38
CA LYS A 84 -5.61 1.03 20.64
C LYS A 84 -6.93 1.78 20.48
N LEU A 85 -6.94 2.89 19.75
CA LEU A 85 -8.17 3.64 19.46
C LEU A 85 -9.22 2.76 18.77
N ILE A 86 -8.82 2.03 17.72
CA ILE A 86 -9.73 1.13 16.99
C ILE A 86 -10.27 0.02 17.91
N GLN A 87 -9.40 -0.58 18.74
CA GLN A 87 -9.81 -1.59 19.72
C GLN A 87 -10.78 -1.04 20.76
N ASP A 88 -10.52 0.16 21.29
CA ASP A 88 -11.40 0.83 22.25
C ASP A 88 -12.78 1.13 21.61
N LEU A 89 -12.80 1.62 20.37
CA LEU A 89 -14.05 1.89 19.62
C LEU A 89 -14.83 0.61 19.32
N ALA A 90 -14.15 -0.47 18.94
CA ALA A 90 -14.77 -1.76 18.72
C ALA A 90 -15.35 -2.35 20.02
N ALA A 91 -14.66 -2.15 21.15
CA ALA A 91 -15.09 -2.64 22.47
C ALA A 91 -16.26 -1.84 23.05
N SER A 92 -16.31 -0.52 22.82
CA SER A 92 -17.38 0.34 23.35
C SER A 92 -18.74 0.04 22.74
N LYS A 93 -18.77 -0.47 21.49
CA LYS A 93 -19.98 -0.69 20.70
C LYS A 93 -20.86 0.56 20.64
N ASP A 94 -20.22 1.73 20.61
CA ASP A 94 -20.93 3.01 20.57
C ASP A 94 -21.65 3.17 19.22
N ALA A 95 -22.94 2.85 19.23
CA ALA A 95 -23.82 3.00 18.07
C ALA A 95 -24.37 4.42 17.91
N SER A 96 -24.08 5.34 18.84
CA SER A 96 -24.51 6.75 18.73
C SER A 96 -23.72 7.50 17.66
N ASN A 97 -22.52 7.01 17.32
CA ASN A 97 -21.70 7.50 16.23
C ASN A 97 -21.60 6.45 15.11
N ALA A 98 -22.19 6.77 13.95
CA ALA A 98 -22.26 5.85 12.81
C ALA A 98 -20.89 5.48 12.21
N ASP A 99 -19.86 6.32 12.37
CA ASP A 99 -18.51 6.01 11.90
C ASP A 99 -17.79 5.08 12.89
N TYR A 100 -18.01 5.26 14.19
CA TYR A 100 -17.45 4.38 15.22
C TYR A 100 -18.04 2.97 15.09
N ALA A 101 -19.34 2.86 14.80
CA ALA A 101 -19.98 1.59 14.50
C ALA A 101 -19.35 0.89 13.27
N LYS A 102 -19.03 1.65 12.20
CA LYS A 102 -18.34 1.10 11.00
C LYS A 102 -16.93 0.61 11.32
N ILE A 103 -16.16 1.40 12.07
CA ILE A 103 -14.81 1.02 12.54
C ILE A 103 -14.88 -0.28 13.35
N GLY A 104 -15.80 -0.34 14.32
CA GLY A 104 -16.01 -1.52 15.15
C GLY A 104 -16.43 -2.75 14.36
N ASN A 105 -17.37 -2.61 13.42
CA ASN A 105 -17.84 -3.72 12.58
C ASN A 105 -16.74 -4.24 11.66
N PHE A 106 -15.98 -3.36 11.01
CA PHE A 106 -14.89 -3.77 10.11
C PHE A 106 -13.81 -4.53 10.89
N TYR A 107 -13.40 -3.99 12.04
CA TYR A 107 -12.44 -4.67 12.91
C TYR A 107 -12.97 -6.02 13.39
N ALA A 108 -14.23 -6.10 13.82
CA ALA A 108 -14.86 -7.34 14.27
C ALA A 108 -14.92 -8.40 13.17
N ALA A 109 -15.31 -8.02 11.95
CA ALA A 109 -15.35 -8.92 10.80
C ALA A 109 -13.98 -9.51 10.51
N TYR A 110 -12.92 -8.69 10.56
CA TYR A 110 -11.55 -9.18 10.40
C TYR A 110 -11.13 -10.11 11.55
N MET A 111 -11.59 -9.88 12.77
CA MET A 111 -11.18 -10.66 13.94
C MET A 111 -11.89 -12.00 14.07
N ASP A 112 -13.04 -12.21 13.41
CA ASP A 112 -13.81 -13.46 13.45
C ASP A 112 -13.16 -14.60 12.64
N THR A 113 -12.06 -15.16 13.17
CA THR A 113 -11.39 -16.29 12.53
C THR A 113 -12.29 -17.52 12.42
N THR A 114 -13.17 -17.77 13.39
CA THR A 114 -14.07 -18.93 13.35
C THR A 114 -15.06 -18.82 12.20
N GLY A 115 -15.68 -17.65 12.01
CA GLY A 115 -16.55 -17.38 10.87
C GLY A 115 -15.82 -17.44 9.53
N ILE A 116 -14.61 -16.88 9.45
CA ILE A 116 -13.79 -16.90 8.23
C ILE A 116 -13.42 -18.35 7.85
N GLU A 117 -12.95 -19.16 8.80
CA GLU A 117 -12.60 -20.57 8.54
C GLU A 117 -13.85 -21.38 8.12
N ALA A 118 -14.99 -21.16 8.78
CA ALA A 118 -16.24 -21.85 8.45
C ALA A 118 -16.77 -21.50 7.05
N LYS A 119 -16.62 -20.24 6.61
CA LYS A 119 -17.02 -19.78 5.28
C LYS A 119 -16.08 -20.25 4.18
N GLY A 120 -14.82 -20.55 4.51
CA GLY A 120 -13.83 -20.99 3.54
C GLY A 120 -13.69 -19.99 2.38
N VAL A 121 -13.89 -20.47 1.15
CA VAL A 121 -13.84 -19.65 -0.07
C VAL A 121 -15.22 -19.29 -0.61
N ALA A 122 -16.30 -19.63 0.10
CA ALA A 122 -17.66 -19.37 -0.35
C ALA A 122 -17.94 -17.88 -0.70
N PRO A 123 -17.40 -16.88 0.04
CA PRO A 123 -17.58 -15.47 -0.32
C PRO A 123 -17.04 -15.08 -1.70
N LEU A 124 -16.06 -15.83 -2.23
CA LEU A 124 -15.48 -15.55 -3.55
C LEU A 124 -16.25 -16.16 -4.70
N LYS A 125 -17.14 -17.13 -4.42
CA LYS A 125 -17.82 -17.91 -5.45
C LYS A 125 -18.54 -17.03 -6.49
N PRO A 126 -19.31 -15.99 -6.12
CA PRO A 126 -19.99 -15.15 -7.12
C PRO A 126 -19.01 -14.46 -8.09
N GLN A 127 -17.86 -14.03 -7.60
CA GLN A 127 -16.84 -13.36 -8.40
C GLN A 127 -16.10 -14.35 -9.30
N LEU A 128 -15.74 -15.52 -8.77
CA LEU A 128 -15.09 -16.59 -9.54
C LEU A 128 -16.02 -17.15 -10.62
N ASP A 129 -17.30 -17.35 -10.31
CA ASP A 129 -18.32 -17.75 -11.30
C ASP A 129 -18.45 -16.71 -12.41
N SER A 130 -18.47 -15.41 -12.07
CA SER A 130 -18.53 -14.32 -13.05
C SER A 130 -17.29 -14.29 -13.96
N ILE A 131 -16.10 -14.63 -13.43
CA ILE A 131 -14.87 -14.71 -14.22
C ILE A 131 -14.90 -15.93 -15.13
N ALA A 132 -15.34 -17.09 -14.62
CA ALA A 132 -15.46 -18.31 -15.40
C ALA A 132 -16.43 -18.16 -16.58
N ALA A 133 -17.51 -17.38 -16.39
CA ALA A 133 -18.54 -17.08 -17.38
C ALA A 133 -18.11 -16.09 -18.48
N VAL A 134 -16.91 -15.50 -18.41
CA VAL A 134 -16.38 -14.65 -19.49
C VAL A 134 -16.29 -15.48 -20.78
N ALA A 135 -17.11 -15.16 -21.77
CA ALA A 135 -17.28 -16.00 -22.96
C ALA A 135 -16.49 -15.51 -24.19
N ASP A 136 -16.18 -14.22 -24.24
CA ASP A 136 -15.57 -13.58 -25.41
C ASP A 136 -14.72 -12.36 -25.03
N LYS A 137 -14.16 -11.70 -26.05
CA LYS A 137 -13.28 -10.53 -25.90
C LYS A 137 -13.99 -9.29 -25.33
N ALA A 138 -15.27 -9.09 -25.64
CA ALA A 138 -16.03 -7.96 -25.12
C ALA A 138 -16.35 -8.18 -23.63
N ALA A 139 -16.78 -9.40 -23.26
CA ALA A 139 -16.98 -9.81 -21.88
C ALA A 139 -15.68 -9.73 -21.07
N LEU A 140 -14.53 -10.10 -21.66
CA LEU A 140 -13.22 -9.94 -21.03
C LEU A 140 -12.90 -8.46 -20.79
N SER A 141 -13.09 -7.61 -21.80
CA SER A 141 -12.80 -6.17 -21.67
C SER A 141 -13.67 -5.53 -20.58
N ALA A 142 -14.95 -5.92 -20.49
CA ALA A 142 -15.83 -5.53 -19.39
C ALA A 142 -15.37 -6.08 -18.04
N ALA A 143 -14.92 -7.35 -17.96
CA ALA A 143 -14.40 -7.93 -16.72
C ALA A 143 -13.16 -7.19 -16.21
N ILE A 144 -12.22 -6.84 -17.09
CA ILE A 144 -11.05 -6.00 -16.78
C ILE A 144 -11.52 -4.58 -16.38
N GLY A 145 -12.51 -4.01 -17.06
CA GLY A 145 -13.07 -2.69 -16.70
C GLY A 145 -13.64 -2.63 -15.28
N ARG A 146 -14.34 -3.69 -14.84
CA ARG A 146 -14.90 -3.78 -13.48
C ARG A 146 -13.83 -3.82 -12.38
N THR A 147 -12.61 -4.24 -12.71
CA THR A 147 -11.50 -4.27 -11.75
C THR A 147 -10.73 -2.96 -11.68
N LEU A 148 -10.96 -1.99 -12.58
CA LEU A 148 -10.29 -0.69 -12.52
C LEU A 148 -10.54 -0.02 -11.15
N ARG A 149 -9.48 0.47 -10.51
CA ARG A 149 -9.53 1.16 -9.22
C ARG A 149 -8.68 2.42 -9.21
N ALA A 150 -9.03 3.34 -8.32
CA ALA A 150 -8.24 4.52 -8.02
C ALA A 150 -7.19 4.20 -6.94
N ASP A 151 -6.14 3.49 -7.33
CA ASP A 151 -5.17 2.86 -6.42
C ASP A 151 -3.69 3.21 -6.74
N VAL A 152 -3.49 4.12 -7.70
CA VAL A 152 -2.18 4.64 -8.09
C VAL A 152 -2.13 6.14 -7.87
N ASP A 153 -0.92 6.68 -7.69
CA ASP A 153 -0.69 8.12 -7.51
C ASP A 153 0.75 8.46 -7.95
N PRO A 154 0.95 8.76 -9.24
CA PRO A 154 2.28 9.03 -9.78
C PRO A 154 2.90 10.34 -9.29
N LEU A 155 2.11 11.29 -8.79
CA LEU A 155 2.55 12.66 -8.53
C LEU A 155 2.80 12.94 -7.05
N ASN A 156 1.96 12.43 -6.15
CA ASN A 156 2.07 12.70 -4.72
C ASN A 156 2.78 11.56 -3.98
N ALA A 157 2.51 10.30 -4.37
CA ALA A 157 3.05 9.13 -3.69
C ALA A 157 4.15 8.41 -4.50
N THR A 158 4.36 8.78 -5.76
CA THR A 158 5.24 8.03 -6.68
C THR A 158 4.82 6.55 -6.76
N ASN A 159 3.52 6.29 -6.63
CA ASN A 159 2.94 4.96 -6.70
C ASN A 159 2.45 4.68 -8.12
N PHE A 160 3.18 3.82 -8.83
CA PHE A 160 2.86 3.37 -10.19
C PHE A 160 2.34 1.92 -10.22
N PHE A 161 2.13 1.31 -9.05
CA PHE A 161 1.84 -0.12 -8.93
C PHE A 161 0.36 -0.37 -8.69
N THR A 162 -0.20 -1.27 -9.49
CA THR A 162 -1.54 -1.85 -9.30
C THR A 162 -1.53 -3.28 -9.85
N GLU A 163 -2.23 -4.17 -9.16
CA GLU A 163 -2.47 -5.54 -9.62
C GLU A 163 -3.61 -5.61 -10.65
N HIS A 164 -4.36 -4.53 -10.86
CA HIS A 164 -5.32 -4.41 -11.96
C HIS A 164 -4.58 -4.09 -13.26
N LEU A 165 -5.12 -4.47 -14.43
CA LEU A 165 -4.44 -4.27 -15.72
C LEU A 165 -4.08 -2.79 -15.96
N PHE A 166 -4.94 -1.89 -15.49
CA PHE A 166 -4.71 -0.45 -15.43
C PHE A 166 -5.08 0.06 -14.05
N GLY A 167 -4.36 1.08 -13.59
CA GLY A 167 -4.69 1.87 -12.40
C GLY A 167 -5.21 3.24 -12.77
N LEU A 168 -6.08 3.80 -11.93
CA LEU A 168 -6.63 5.14 -12.08
C LEU A 168 -6.05 6.08 -11.01
N PHE A 169 -5.79 7.31 -11.39
CA PHE A 169 -5.53 8.39 -10.46
C PHE A 169 -6.37 9.60 -10.88
N VAL A 170 -7.18 10.16 -9.99
CA VAL A 170 -8.06 11.29 -10.35
C VAL A 170 -7.59 12.53 -9.60
N THR A 171 -7.05 13.49 -10.33
CA THR A 171 -6.59 14.77 -9.77
C THR A 171 -6.69 15.88 -10.82
N GLN A 172 -6.28 17.09 -10.49
CA GLN A 172 -6.22 18.21 -11.42
C GLN A 172 -5.41 17.88 -12.69
N GLY A 173 -5.85 18.36 -13.85
CA GLY A 173 -5.12 18.20 -15.10
C GLY A 173 -3.76 18.90 -15.08
N LEU A 174 -2.75 18.30 -15.73
CA LEU A 174 -1.38 18.87 -15.79
C LEU A 174 -1.36 20.26 -16.45
N ASP A 175 -2.08 20.40 -17.57
CA ASP A 175 -2.16 21.64 -18.35
C ASP A 175 -3.47 22.42 -18.10
N GLU A 176 -4.43 21.79 -17.42
CA GLU A 176 -5.75 22.35 -17.09
C GLU A 176 -6.06 22.14 -15.59
N PRO A 177 -5.37 22.86 -14.68
CA PRO A 177 -5.47 22.61 -13.24
C PRO A 177 -6.85 22.94 -12.65
N GLY A 178 -7.71 23.65 -13.39
CA GLY A 178 -9.09 23.95 -13.00
C GLY A 178 -10.05 22.76 -13.14
N MET A 179 -9.63 21.65 -13.76
CA MET A 179 -10.46 20.47 -14.00
C MET A 179 -9.81 19.22 -13.43
N HIS A 180 -10.62 18.36 -12.79
CA HIS A 180 -10.18 17.03 -12.41
C HIS A 180 -10.22 16.10 -13.63
N MET A 181 -9.14 15.38 -13.84
CA MET A 181 -8.92 14.47 -14.96
C MET A 181 -8.53 13.09 -14.44
N PRO A 182 -9.02 12.02 -15.07
CA PRO A 182 -8.55 10.66 -14.79
C PRO A 182 -7.24 10.38 -15.52
N TYR A 183 -6.25 9.98 -14.76
CA TYR A 183 -4.96 9.50 -15.22
C TYR A 183 -4.99 7.97 -15.28
N LEU A 184 -4.68 7.40 -16.44
CA LEU A 184 -4.63 5.95 -16.64
C LEU A 184 -3.17 5.48 -16.65
N LEU A 185 -2.84 4.56 -15.74
CA LEU A 185 -1.49 4.03 -15.56
C LEU A 185 -1.43 2.54 -15.89
N GLN A 186 -0.20 2.06 -16.13
CA GLN A 186 0.06 0.65 -16.39
C GLN A 186 -0.10 -0.18 -15.10
N GLY A 187 -0.43 -1.45 -15.23
CA GLY A 187 -0.57 -2.35 -14.10
C GLY A 187 -0.51 -3.82 -14.49
N GLY A 188 -1.02 -4.65 -13.60
CA GLY A 188 -1.36 -6.04 -13.86
C GLY A 188 -0.24 -7.04 -13.57
N LEU A 189 0.70 -6.66 -12.72
CA LEU A 189 1.78 -7.52 -12.22
C LEU A 189 1.56 -7.81 -10.75
N GLY A 190 1.78 -9.04 -10.30
CA GLY A 190 1.72 -9.38 -8.87
C GLY A 190 3.04 -9.18 -8.12
N MET A 191 4.14 -8.87 -8.80
CA MET A 191 5.42 -8.45 -8.19
C MET A 191 5.70 -6.95 -8.44
N PRO A 192 6.50 -6.27 -7.58
CA PRO A 192 6.51 -4.80 -7.47
C PRO A 192 7.00 -3.99 -8.69
N ASP A 193 7.65 -4.64 -9.65
CA ASP A 193 8.21 -3.99 -10.83
C ASP A 193 8.42 -5.00 -11.97
N ARG A 194 8.44 -4.52 -13.23
CA ARG A 194 8.72 -5.34 -14.40
C ARG A 194 10.07 -6.08 -14.28
N GLU A 195 11.06 -5.51 -13.62
CA GLU A 195 12.38 -6.11 -13.51
C GLU A 195 12.39 -7.41 -12.69
N TYR A 196 11.40 -7.64 -11.81
CA TYR A 196 11.23 -8.95 -11.14
C TYR A 196 10.98 -10.09 -12.15
N TYR A 197 10.38 -9.78 -13.29
CA TYR A 197 10.07 -10.74 -14.35
C TYR A 197 11.20 -10.85 -15.38
N LEU A 198 11.94 -9.77 -15.61
CA LEU A 198 12.83 -9.64 -16.79
C LEU A 198 14.32 -9.74 -16.45
N ALA A 199 14.73 -9.32 -15.25
CA ALA A 199 16.14 -9.30 -14.89
C ALA A 199 16.72 -10.73 -14.80
N SER A 200 17.95 -10.87 -15.26
CA SER A 200 18.66 -12.16 -15.35
C SER A 200 19.38 -12.57 -14.06
N SER A 201 19.31 -11.76 -12.99
CA SER A 201 20.02 -12.07 -11.75
C SER A 201 19.49 -13.35 -11.08
N PRO A 202 20.34 -14.12 -10.38
CA PRO A 202 19.93 -15.32 -9.66
C PRO A 202 18.81 -15.08 -8.65
N ASP A 203 18.86 -13.95 -7.93
CA ASP A 203 17.83 -13.58 -6.95
C ASP A 203 16.46 -13.39 -7.61
N MET A 204 16.41 -12.73 -8.77
CA MET A 204 15.17 -12.54 -9.51
C MET A 204 14.65 -13.86 -10.09
N ALA A 205 15.54 -14.77 -10.50
CA ALA A 205 15.14 -16.12 -10.91
C ALA A 205 14.53 -16.93 -9.75
N ALA A 206 15.10 -16.83 -8.55
CA ALA A 206 14.56 -17.45 -7.35
C ALA A 206 13.18 -16.86 -6.97
N LEU A 207 13.02 -15.54 -7.06
CA LEU A 207 11.74 -14.87 -6.82
C LEU A 207 10.65 -15.30 -7.81
N ARG A 208 10.96 -15.41 -9.10
CA ARG A 208 10.01 -15.93 -10.12
C ARG A 208 9.54 -17.35 -9.80
N THR A 209 10.46 -18.21 -9.35
CA THR A 209 10.14 -19.59 -8.95
C THR A 209 9.22 -19.62 -7.73
N ALA A 210 9.54 -18.81 -6.71
CA ALA A 210 8.72 -18.72 -5.51
C ALA A 210 7.34 -18.12 -5.79
N TYR A 211 7.25 -17.16 -6.71
CA TYR A 211 5.99 -16.54 -7.12
C TYR A 211 5.07 -17.52 -7.85
N GLN A 212 5.59 -18.31 -8.80
CA GLN A 212 4.81 -19.36 -9.46
C GLN A 212 4.25 -20.38 -8.46
N LYS A 213 5.08 -20.80 -7.49
CA LYS A 213 4.63 -21.69 -6.41
C LYS A 213 3.54 -21.05 -5.54
N TYR A 214 3.64 -19.75 -5.29
CA TYR A 214 2.62 -19.01 -4.57
C TYR A 214 1.29 -18.98 -5.35
N ILE A 215 1.30 -18.66 -6.64
CA ILE A 215 0.09 -18.68 -7.50
C ILE A 215 -0.55 -20.07 -7.48
N GLU A 216 0.25 -21.14 -7.61
CA GLU A 216 -0.25 -22.51 -7.54
C GLU A 216 -0.88 -22.84 -6.19
N SER A 217 -0.27 -22.38 -5.09
CA SER A 217 -0.81 -22.56 -3.74
C SER A 217 -2.16 -21.85 -3.58
N VAL A 218 -2.29 -20.63 -4.10
CA VAL A 218 -3.54 -19.87 -4.08
C VAL A 218 -4.65 -20.61 -4.82
N PHE A 219 -4.39 -21.12 -6.03
CA PHE A 219 -5.39 -21.89 -6.77
C PHE A 219 -5.75 -23.22 -6.11
N THR A 220 -4.76 -23.90 -5.52
CA THR A 220 -4.99 -25.14 -4.77
C THR A 220 -5.89 -24.90 -3.56
N LEU A 221 -5.61 -23.85 -2.77
CA LEU A 221 -6.41 -23.46 -1.62
C LEU A 221 -7.82 -23.02 -2.01
N ALA A 222 -7.97 -22.42 -3.20
CA ALA A 222 -9.27 -22.04 -3.77
C ALA A 222 -10.07 -23.23 -4.31
N GLY A 223 -9.51 -24.44 -4.33
CA GLY A 223 -10.16 -25.63 -4.88
C GLY A 223 -10.30 -25.60 -6.40
N LEU A 224 -9.45 -24.85 -7.11
CA LEU A 224 -9.45 -24.83 -8.57
C LEU A 224 -8.58 -25.95 -9.14
N ASP A 225 -9.15 -26.73 -10.06
CA ASP A 225 -8.44 -27.80 -10.75
C ASP A 225 -7.27 -27.30 -11.58
N ASN A 226 -6.29 -28.16 -11.82
CA ASN A 226 -5.10 -27.87 -12.64
C ASN A 226 -4.32 -26.65 -12.16
N ALA A 227 -4.22 -26.46 -10.84
CA ALA A 227 -3.58 -25.30 -10.19
C ALA A 227 -2.18 -24.96 -10.76
N SER A 228 -1.32 -25.97 -10.97
CA SER A 228 0.01 -25.78 -11.57
C SER A 228 -0.05 -25.20 -13.00
N ALA A 229 -0.93 -25.73 -13.85
CA ALA A 229 -1.09 -25.23 -15.21
C ALA A 229 -1.72 -23.83 -15.26
N ARG A 230 -2.66 -23.52 -14.35
CA ARG A 230 -3.20 -22.16 -14.18
C ARG A 230 -2.10 -21.20 -13.74
N ALA A 231 -1.28 -21.59 -12.77
CA ALA A 231 -0.18 -20.77 -12.27
C ALA A 231 0.84 -20.43 -13.36
N GLN A 232 1.19 -21.41 -14.19
CA GLN A 232 2.06 -21.16 -15.36
C GLN A 232 1.43 -20.16 -16.33
N ARG A 233 0.13 -20.27 -16.63
CA ARG A 233 -0.57 -19.34 -17.53
C ARG A 233 -0.60 -17.91 -16.99
N VAL A 234 -0.87 -17.73 -15.70
CA VAL A 234 -0.82 -16.42 -15.02
C VAL A 234 0.58 -15.83 -15.15
N PHE A 235 1.60 -16.59 -14.78
CA PHE A 235 2.98 -16.12 -14.81
C PHE A 235 3.44 -15.75 -16.22
N ASP A 236 3.15 -16.58 -17.23
CA ASP A 236 3.51 -16.31 -18.62
C ASP A 236 2.82 -15.04 -19.16
N LEU A 237 1.56 -14.82 -18.77
CA LEU A 237 0.83 -13.61 -19.11
C LEU A 237 1.47 -12.37 -18.46
N GLU A 238 1.77 -12.44 -17.16
CA GLU A 238 2.43 -11.35 -16.44
C GLU A 238 3.82 -11.03 -17.01
N VAL A 239 4.59 -12.03 -17.48
CA VAL A 239 5.87 -11.79 -18.19
C VAL A 239 5.65 -10.99 -19.47
N LYS A 240 4.57 -11.25 -20.22
CA LYS A 240 4.22 -10.48 -21.43
C LYS A 240 3.80 -9.05 -21.09
N LEU A 241 3.05 -8.86 -20.01
CA LEU A 241 2.70 -7.53 -19.48
C LEU A 241 3.95 -6.76 -19.04
N ALA A 242 4.86 -7.39 -18.30
CA ALA A 242 6.11 -6.79 -17.85
C ALA A 242 7.00 -6.33 -19.02
N LYS A 243 7.01 -7.08 -20.13
CA LYS A 243 7.70 -6.65 -21.37
C LYS A 243 7.07 -5.41 -21.99
N ALA A 244 5.76 -5.23 -21.88
CA ALA A 244 5.03 -4.06 -22.38
C ALA A 244 5.12 -2.83 -21.47
N HIS A 245 5.40 -3.02 -20.17
CA HIS A 245 5.56 -1.94 -19.20
C HIS A 245 6.69 -0.98 -19.54
N ALA A 246 6.46 0.31 -19.27
CA ALA A 246 7.52 1.30 -19.17
C ALA A 246 8.40 0.99 -17.95
N THR A 247 9.66 1.39 -18.04
CA THR A 247 10.63 1.30 -16.93
C THR A 247 10.32 2.31 -15.83
N ARG A 248 10.83 2.07 -14.61
CA ARG A 248 10.70 3.00 -13.48
C ARG A 248 11.24 4.40 -13.82
N VAL A 249 12.32 4.50 -14.60
CA VAL A 249 12.91 5.77 -15.04
C VAL A 249 11.98 6.51 -15.98
N GLU A 250 11.39 5.81 -16.95
CA GLU A 250 10.40 6.41 -17.86
C GLU A 250 9.13 6.87 -17.12
N SER A 251 8.68 6.12 -16.10
CA SER A 251 7.52 6.48 -15.28
C SER A 251 7.68 7.79 -14.50
N GLN A 252 8.91 8.23 -14.25
CA GLN A 252 9.21 9.49 -13.55
C GLN A 252 9.17 10.72 -14.47
N ASP A 253 9.11 10.54 -15.79
CA ASP A 253 9.02 11.66 -16.73
C ASP A 253 7.59 12.21 -16.80
N VAL A 254 7.31 13.26 -16.02
CA VAL A 254 6.01 13.94 -15.97
C VAL A 254 5.61 14.65 -17.27
N LYS A 255 6.47 14.70 -18.30
CA LYS A 255 6.16 15.25 -19.63
C LYS A 255 5.75 14.17 -20.65
N ALA A 256 6.02 12.91 -20.34
CA ALA A 256 5.65 11.77 -21.18
C ALA A 256 4.13 11.54 -21.31
N PRO A 257 3.29 11.79 -20.28
CA PRO A 257 1.85 11.57 -20.36
C PRO A 257 1.20 12.32 -21.54
N LYS A 258 0.13 11.73 -22.10
CA LYS A 258 -0.63 12.32 -23.20
C LYS A 258 -2.13 12.26 -22.92
N THR A 259 -2.81 13.36 -23.17
CA THR A 259 -4.28 13.38 -23.15
C THR A 259 -4.81 12.67 -24.39
N TRP A 260 -5.62 11.63 -24.18
CA TRP A 260 -6.37 10.94 -25.23
C TRP A 260 -7.86 11.16 -24.99
N LYS A 261 -8.60 11.47 -26.05
CA LYS A 261 -10.06 11.41 -25.98
C LYS A 261 -10.49 9.95 -25.88
N ARG A 262 -11.61 9.68 -25.23
CA ARG A 262 -12.11 8.31 -25.04
C ARG A 262 -12.26 7.57 -26.37
N GLU A 263 -12.77 8.23 -27.41
CA GLU A 263 -12.92 7.62 -28.74
C GLU A 263 -11.59 7.26 -29.44
N GLU A 264 -10.46 7.84 -29.03
CA GLU A 264 -9.16 7.61 -29.67
C GLU A 264 -8.49 6.30 -29.21
N PHE A 265 -8.93 5.73 -28.09
CA PHE A 265 -8.29 4.55 -27.49
C PHE A 265 -8.29 3.34 -28.43
N ALA A 266 -9.39 3.11 -29.15
CA ALA A 266 -9.48 2.00 -30.11
C ALA A 266 -8.43 2.09 -31.22
N THR A 267 -8.05 3.30 -31.64
CA THR A 267 -7.03 3.54 -32.65
C THR A 267 -5.61 3.56 -32.06
N LYS A 268 -5.42 4.18 -30.89
CA LYS A 268 -4.11 4.38 -30.28
C LYS A 268 -3.59 3.15 -29.51
N ALA A 269 -4.50 2.32 -29.00
CA ALA A 269 -4.19 1.11 -28.23
C ALA A 269 -5.11 -0.05 -28.66
N PRO A 270 -5.00 -0.54 -29.91
CA PRO A 270 -5.87 -1.61 -30.40
C PRO A 270 -5.61 -2.91 -29.64
N GLY A 271 -6.69 -3.68 -29.40
CA GLY A 271 -6.64 -5.02 -28.82
C GLY A 271 -7.48 -5.23 -27.56
N LEU A 272 -8.02 -4.15 -27.00
CA LEU A 272 -9.04 -4.15 -25.96
C LEU A 272 -10.31 -3.47 -26.48
N ASP A 273 -11.50 -3.98 -26.14
CA ASP A 273 -12.74 -3.24 -26.37
C ASP A 273 -12.86 -2.14 -25.31
N TRP A 274 -12.33 -0.96 -25.65
CA TRP A 274 -12.30 0.19 -24.75
C TRP A 274 -13.70 0.72 -24.39
N ASN A 275 -14.70 0.54 -25.25
CA ASN A 275 -16.07 0.92 -24.91
C ASN A 275 -16.63 0.00 -23.83
N ALA A 276 -16.45 -1.32 -23.97
CA ALA A 276 -16.83 -2.28 -22.94
C ALA A 276 -16.05 -2.07 -21.64
N PHE A 277 -14.75 -1.79 -21.73
CA PHE A 277 -13.88 -1.50 -20.58
C PHE A 277 -14.35 -0.26 -19.81
N PHE A 278 -14.48 0.90 -20.47
CA PHE A 278 -14.88 2.14 -19.81
C PHE A 278 -16.34 2.11 -19.34
N GLY A 279 -17.25 1.46 -20.08
CA GLY A 279 -18.63 1.27 -19.64
C GLY A 279 -18.71 0.44 -18.36
N ALA A 280 -17.96 -0.67 -18.29
CA ALA A 280 -17.95 -1.50 -17.09
C ALA A 280 -17.23 -0.85 -15.89
N ALA A 281 -16.33 0.11 -16.14
CA ALA A 281 -15.68 0.93 -15.14
C ALA A 281 -16.51 2.16 -14.70
N ALA A 282 -17.71 2.37 -15.27
CA ALA A 282 -18.53 3.58 -15.09
C ALA A 282 -17.83 4.90 -15.50
N LEU A 283 -17.04 4.84 -16.57
CA LEU A 283 -16.28 5.96 -17.14
C LEU A 283 -16.62 6.23 -18.61
N ASP A 284 -17.72 5.69 -19.12
CA ASP A 284 -18.21 5.88 -20.50
C ASP A 284 -18.63 7.33 -20.80
N GLN A 285 -18.94 8.12 -19.77
CA GLN A 285 -19.22 9.55 -19.91
C GLN A 285 -17.97 10.43 -19.76
N THR A 286 -16.81 9.84 -19.48
CA THR A 286 -15.54 10.58 -19.37
C THR A 286 -15.03 10.93 -20.77
N PRO A 287 -14.85 12.21 -21.11
CA PRO A 287 -14.49 12.62 -22.47
C PRO A 287 -13.03 12.33 -22.80
N ALA A 288 -12.13 12.41 -21.83
CA ALA A 288 -10.70 12.27 -22.04
C ALA A 288 -9.97 11.77 -20.78
N PHE A 289 -8.80 11.17 -21.01
CA PHE A 289 -7.93 10.60 -20.00
C PHE A 289 -6.51 11.09 -20.21
N ILE A 290 -5.79 11.33 -19.12
CA ILE A 290 -4.33 11.53 -19.18
C ILE A 290 -3.68 10.15 -19.13
N VAL A 291 -3.19 9.67 -20.25
CA VAL A 291 -2.54 8.36 -20.33
C VAL A 291 -1.09 8.52 -19.92
N TRP A 292 -0.74 8.03 -18.73
CA TRP A 292 0.59 8.21 -18.12
C TRP A 292 1.68 7.46 -18.88
N HIS A 293 1.36 6.24 -19.35
CA HIS A 293 2.26 5.41 -20.14
C HIS A 293 1.63 5.08 -21.52
N PRO A 294 1.66 5.99 -22.51
CA PRO A 294 1.02 5.77 -23.82
C PRO A 294 1.48 4.49 -24.53
N LYS A 295 2.81 4.25 -24.56
CA LYS A 295 3.39 3.06 -25.20
C LYS A 295 3.02 1.77 -24.47
N ALA A 296 3.08 1.78 -23.13
CA ALA A 296 2.71 0.61 -22.33
C ALA A 296 1.22 0.30 -22.44
N THR A 297 0.36 1.33 -22.47
CA THR A 297 -1.08 1.18 -22.68
C THR A 297 -1.40 0.47 -23.99
N ALA A 298 -0.76 0.89 -25.09
CA ALA A 298 -0.88 0.23 -26.38
C ALA A 298 -0.31 -1.21 -26.36
N GLY A 299 0.83 -1.41 -25.70
CA GLY A 299 1.46 -2.72 -25.56
C GLY A 299 0.60 -3.72 -24.79
N MET A 300 0.02 -3.32 -23.66
CA MET A 300 -0.86 -4.17 -22.86
C MET A 300 -2.17 -4.48 -23.57
N ALA A 301 -2.77 -3.52 -24.28
CA ALA A 301 -3.96 -3.79 -25.11
C ALA A 301 -3.67 -4.85 -26.19
N LYS A 302 -2.46 -4.83 -26.79
CA LYS A 302 -2.02 -5.87 -27.72
C LYS A 302 -1.90 -7.25 -27.04
N VAL A 303 -1.39 -7.30 -25.81
CA VAL A 303 -1.35 -8.54 -25.01
C VAL A 303 -2.77 -9.06 -24.75
N VAL A 304 -3.73 -8.19 -24.44
CA VAL A 304 -5.15 -8.60 -24.30
C VAL A 304 -5.66 -9.32 -25.54
N ALA A 305 -5.35 -8.80 -26.73
CA ALA A 305 -5.79 -9.41 -27.98
C ALA A 305 -5.04 -10.70 -28.37
N SER A 306 -3.77 -10.84 -28.00
CA SER A 306 -2.92 -11.95 -28.45
C SER A 306 -3.04 -13.20 -27.61
N GLU A 307 -3.49 -13.07 -26.36
CA GLU A 307 -3.51 -14.16 -25.40
C GLU A 307 -4.87 -14.87 -25.34
N PRO A 308 -4.88 -16.19 -25.08
CA PRO A 308 -6.12 -16.96 -25.00
C PRO A 308 -6.97 -16.50 -23.80
N LEU A 309 -8.29 -16.57 -23.96
CA LEU A 309 -9.25 -16.15 -22.94
C LEU A 309 -9.02 -16.82 -21.58
N GLU A 310 -8.63 -18.08 -21.59
CA GLU A 310 -8.36 -18.85 -20.37
C GLU A 310 -7.17 -18.29 -19.56
N ALA A 311 -6.14 -17.73 -20.21
CA ALA A 311 -5.05 -17.08 -19.48
C ALA A 311 -5.54 -15.84 -18.73
N TRP A 312 -6.45 -15.07 -19.33
CA TRP A 312 -7.05 -13.91 -18.69
C TRP A 312 -8.02 -14.26 -17.56
N LYS A 313 -8.79 -15.36 -17.70
CA LYS A 313 -9.64 -15.86 -16.62
C LYS A 313 -8.82 -16.28 -15.41
N ASP A 314 -7.73 -17.02 -15.64
CA ASP A 314 -6.81 -17.41 -14.55
C ASP A 314 -6.17 -16.19 -13.90
N TRP A 315 -5.74 -15.21 -14.69
CA TRP A 315 -5.16 -13.97 -14.20
C TRP A 315 -6.15 -13.17 -13.35
N LEU A 316 -7.40 -12.97 -13.83
CA LEU A 316 -8.46 -12.31 -13.07
C LEU A 316 -8.77 -13.06 -11.76
N ALA A 317 -8.84 -14.40 -11.81
CA ALA A 317 -9.12 -15.22 -10.64
C ALA A 317 -7.97 -15.12 -9.61
N PHE A 318 -6.72 -15.27 -10.05
CA PHE A 318 -5.56 -15.17 -9.17
C PHE A 318 -5.50 -13.80 -8.48
N HIS A 319 -5.54 -12.70 -9.25
CA HIS A 319 -5.42 -11.36 -8.67
C HIS A 319 -6.59 -11.06 -7.74
N ARG A 320 -7.80 -11.54 -8.04
CA ARG A 320 -8.93 -11.36 -7.11
C ARG A 320 -8.73 -12.12 -5.80
N ILE A 321 -8.27 -13.37 -5.85
CA ILE A 321 -8.01 -14.16 -4.63
C ILE A 321 -6.83 -13.54 -3.87
N ASN A 322 -5.79 -13.07 -4.56
CA ASN A 322 -4.60 -12.46 -3.97
C ASN A 322 -4.92 -11.16 -3.22
N GLU A 323 -5.75 -10.30 -3.81
CA GLU A 323 -6.24 -9.03 -3.25
C GLU A 323 -6.91 -9.26 -1.87
N VAL A 324 -7.76 -10.28 -1.78
CA VAL A 324 -8.56 -10.57 -0.58
C VAL A 324 -7.96 -11.65 0.33
N SER A 325 -6.79 -12.20 0.00
CA SER A 325 -6.18 -13.29 0.77
C SER A 325 -5.96 -12.96 2.26
N GLY A 326 -5.86 -11.68 2.61
CA GLY A 326 -5.78 -11.23 4.01
C GLY A 326 -7.07 -11.44 4.84
N PHE A 327 -8.21 -11.64 4.17
CA PHE A 327 -9.55 -11.82 4.75
C PHE A 327 -10.06 -13.27 4.65
N LEU A 328 -9.28 -14.15 4.02
CA LEU A 328 -9.59 -15.57 3.82
C LEU A 328 -9.07 -16.44 4.97
N PRO A 329 -9.37 -17.76 4.98
CA PRO A 329 -8.81 -18.72 5.93
C PRO A 329 -7.30 -18.61 6.11
N LYS A 330 -6.81 -19.02 7.28
CA LYS A 330 -5.42 -18.89 7.72
C LYS A 330 -4.41 -19.37 6.66
N ALA A 331 -4.72 -20.45 5.94
CA ALA A 331 -3.84 -20.98 4.91
C ALA A 331 -3.54 -19.97 3.77
N PHE A 332 -4.52 -19.15 3.36
CA PHE A 332 -4.32 -18.10 2.36
C PHE A 332 -3.43 -16.98 2.92
N VAL A 333 -3.70 -16.56 4.15
CA VAL A 333 -2.91 -15.53 4.84
C VAL A 333 -1.44 -15.97 4.98
N GLU A 334 -1.21 -17.23 5.34
CA GLU A 334 0.12 -17.82 5.48
C GLU A 334 0.83 -17.99 4.13
N ALA A 335 0.14 -18.44 3.09
CA ALA A 335 0.70 -18.50 1.74
C ALA A 335 1.12 -17.11 1.25
N ARG A 336 0.24 -16.11 1.43
CA ARG A 336 0.50 -14.72 1.04
C ARG A 336 1.69 -14.15 1.79
N PHE A 337 1.75 -14.35 3.11
CA PHE A 337 2.88 -13.88 3.91
C PHE A 337 4.17 -14.63 3.58
N GLY A 338 4.10 -15.93 3.26
CA GLY A 338 5.24 -16.73 2.83
C GLY A 338 5.92 -16.14 1.59
N PHE A 339 5.14 -15.67 0.61
CA PHE A 339 5.71 -15.00 -0.55
C PHE A 339 6.01 -13.52 -0.29
N TYR A 340 5.00 -12.69 -0.06
CA TYR A 340 5.16 -11.24 0.00
C TYR A 340 5.87 -10.73 1.25
N GLY A 341 5.68 -11.38 2.40
CA GLY A 341 6.32 -10.97 3.66
C GLY A 341 7.75 -11.50 3.77
N LYS A 342 7.91 -12.83 3.70
CA LYS A 342 9.20 -13.50 3.87
C LYS A 342 10.07 -13.42 2.63
N THR A 343 9.64 -14.03 1.53
CA THR A 343 10.49 -14.20 0.35
C THR A 343 10.79 -12.87 -0.35
N LEU A 344 9.79 -12.01 -0.51
CA LEU A 344 9.92 -10.76 -1.24
C LEU A 344 10.48 -9.62 -0.37
N SER A 345 10.04 -9.52 0.89
CA SER A 345 10.39 -8.39 1.78
C SER A 345 11.31 -8.77 2.94
N GLY A 346 11.71 -10.03 3.09
CA GLY A 346 12.65 -10.47 4.13
C GLY A 346 12.10 -10.43 5.56
N THR A 347 10.78 -10.27 5.76
CA THR A 347 10.16 -10.15 7.08
C THR A 347 10.03 -11.54 7.74
N PRO A 348 10.72 -11.83 8.86
CA PRO A 348 10.77 -13.20 9.41
C PRO A 348 9.43 -13.76 9.92
N SER A 349 8.59 -12.91 10.52
CA SER A 349 7.35 -13.32 11.20
C SER A 349 6.19 -12.39 10.90
N MET A 350 4.97 -12.95 10.88
CA MET A 350 3.78 -12.18 10.59
C MET A 350 3.32 -11.44 11.85
N ARG A 351 2.93 -10.18 11.69
CA ARG A 351 2.35 -9.41 12.79
C ARG A 351 1.08 -10.08 13.36
N PRO A 352 0.84 -9.96 14.67
CA PRO A 352 -0.38 -10.46 15.31
C PRO A 352 -1.65 -10.01 14.58
N ARG A 353 -2.67 -10.88 14.55
CA ARG A 353 -3.92 -10.61 13.82
C ARG A 353 -4.59 -9.31 14.26
N TRP A 354 -4.58 -9.01 15.56
CA TRP A 354 -5.20 -7.80 16.10
C TRP A 354 -4.56 -6.51 15.58
N GLN A 355 -3.24 -6.50 15.34
CA GLN A 355 -2.53 -5.38 14.72
C GLN A 355 -2.91 -5.25 13.25
N ARG A 356 -2.83 -6.36 12.51
CA ARG A 356 -3.22 -6.40 11.10
C ARG A 356 -4.66 -5.95 10.89
N GLY A 357 -5.57 -6.37 11.76
CA GLY A 357 -6.98 -5.99 11.75
C GLY A 357 -7.19 -4.50 11.97
N ALA A 358 -6.45 -3.89 12.90
CA ALA A 358 -6.54 -2.46 13.13
C ALA A 358 -5.94 -1.66 11.97
N ASP A 359 -4.80 -2.11 11.41
CA ASP A 359 -4.17 -1.45 10.27
C ASP A 359 -5.05 -1.47 9.03
N ILE A 360 -5.67 -2.61 8.70
CA ILE A 360 -6.57 -2.71 7.54
C ILE A 360 -7.87 -1.92 7.78
N THR A 361 -8.34 -1.84 9.02
CA THR A 361 -9.45 -0.95 9.39
C THR A 361 -9.07 0.51 9.16
N SER A 362 -7.88 0.93 9.59
CA SER A 362 -7.36 2.28 9.35
C SER A 362 -7.14 2.57 7.87
N ALA A 363 -6.75 1.58 7.06
CA ALA A 363 -6.61 1.75 5.62
C ALA A 363 -7.97 1.93 4.93
N ALA A 364 -8.98 1.14 5.31
CA ALA A 364 -10.31 1.20 4.72
C ALA A 364 -11.11 2.45 5.14
N LEU A 365 -10.96 2.87 6.40
CA LEU A 365 -11.74 3.94 7.04
C LEU A 365 -10.86 5.11 7.49
N GLY A 366 -9.81 5.42 6.73
CA GLY A 366 -8.75 6.35 7.13
C GLY A 366 -9.22 7.72 7.61
N ASP A 367 -10.23 8.32 6.96
CA ASP A 367 -10.78 9.62 7.38
C ASP A 367 -11.57 9.50 8.70
N ALA A 368 -12.34 8.43 8.89
CA ALA A 368 -13.12 8.22 10.10
C ALA A 368 -12.20 7.92 11.31
N VAL A 369 -11.21 7.05 11.11
CA VAL A 369 -10.18 6.75 12.11
C VAL A 369 -9.33 7.99 12.39
N GLY A 370 -8.94 8.73 11.34
CA GLY A 370 -8.16 9.96 11.44
C GLY A 370 -8.88 11.04 12.23
N LYS A 371 -10.19 11.23 12.01
CA LYS A 371 -11.02 12.14 12.80
C LYS A 371 -11.01 11.77 14.28
N ALA A 372 -11.27 10.51 14.60
CA ALA A 372 -11.24 10.01 15.97
C ALA A 372 -9.85 10.13 16.63
N TYR A 373 -8.79 9.94 15.85
CA TYR A 373 -7.41 10.08 16.30
C TYR A 373 -7.08 11.53 16.64
N VAL A 374 -7.45 12.48 15.77
CA VAL A 374 -7.24 13.91 15.98
C VAL A 374 -7.93 14.38 17.26
N ASP A 375 -9.19 13.99 17.46
CA ASP A 375 -9.97 14.34 18.65
C ASP A 375 -9.29 13.89 19.96
N ARG A 376 -8.54 12.78 19.93
CA ARG A 376 -7.90 12.19 21.12
C ARG A 376 -6.43 12.58 21.28
N HIS A 377 -5.70 12.80 20.19
CA HIS A 377 -4.23 12.83 20.20
C HIS A 377 -3.62 14.08 19.55
N PHE A 378 -4.41 14.98 18.97
CA PHE A 378 -3.87 16.15 18.27
C PHE A 378 -4.46 17.49 18.80
N PRO A 379 -3.80 18.14 19.78
CA PRO A 379 -4.22 19.42 20.31
C PRO A 379 -4.16 20.54 19.25
N ALA A 380 -5.14 21.46 19.29
CA ALA A 380 -5.20 22.60 18.36
C ALA A 380 -3.94 23.50 18.42
N GLU A 381 -3.33 23.63 19.60
CA GLU A 381 -2.10 24.41 19.81
C GLU A 381 -0.93 23.88 18.95
N THR A 382 -0.85 22.56 18.75
CA THR A 382 0.17 21.95 17.89
C THR A 382 0.00 22.37 16.44
N LYS A 383 -1.24 22.49 15.94
CA LYS A 383 -1.51 22.98 14.58
C LYS A 383 -0.98 24.41 14.41
N ALA A 384 -1.29 25.29 15.36
CA ALA A 384 -0.86 26.69 15.31
C ALA A 384 0.67 26.84 15.33
N MET A 385 1.35 26.09 16.19
CA MET A 385 2.82 26.10 16.28
C MET A 385 3.48 25.66 14.96
N VAL A 386 2.99 24.58 14.35
CA VAL A 386 3.53 24.09 13.07
C VAL A 386 3.22 25.05 11.92
N GLN A 387 2.04 25.68 11.92
CA GLN A 387 1.69 26.71 10.94
C GLN A 387 2.64 27.92 11.02
N ALA A 388 3.00 28.37 12.22
CA ALA A 388 3.97 29.45 12.39
C ALA A 388 5.35 29.06 11.82
N MET A 389 5.81 27.84 12.12
CA MET A 389 7.08 27.31 11.59
C MET A 389 7.08 27.24 10.06
N VAL A 390 5.98 26.81 9.45
CA VAL A 390 5.81 26.79 7.99
C VAL A 390 5.93 28.18 7.39
N GLU A 391 5.33 29.20 8.00
CA GLU A 391 5.45 30.58 7.53
C GLU A 391 6.89 31.09 7.62
N ASP A 392 7.63 30.73 8.67
CA ASP A 392 9.03 31.10 8.80
C ASP A 392 9.92 30.39 7.77
N ILE A 393 9.66 29.12 7.48
CA ILE A 393 10.33 28.39 6.39
C ILE A 393 10.03 29.04 5.03
N LYS A 394 8.78 29.42 4.75
CA LYS A 394 8.41 30.11 3.51
C LYS A 394 9.15 31.44 3.37
N LYS A 395 9.23 32.25 4.44
CA LYS A 395 10.01 33.50 4.44
C LYS A 395 11.48 33.24 4.14
N ALA A 396 12.10 32.27 4.83
CA ALA A 396 13.50 31.91 4.64
C ALA A 396 13.76 31.43 3.20
N PHE A 397 12.83 30.67 2.60
CA PHE A 397 12.92 30.24 1.22
C PHE A 397 12.88 31.43 0.25
N GLY A 398 12.03 32.43 0.50
CA GLY A 398 12.00 33.69 -0.25
C GLY A 398 13.34 34.42 -0.24
N VAL A 399 13.97 34.55 0.93
CA VAL A 399 15.31 35.14 1.08
C VAL A 399 16.35 34.33 0.29
N ARG A 400 16.29 33.00 0.33
CA ARG A 400 17.20 32.15 -0.43
C ARG A 400 17.04 32.34 -1.93
N ILE A 401 15.82 32.45 -2.47
CA ILE A 401 15.58 32.72 -3.90
C ILE A 401 16.31 33.99 -4.34
N ASP A 402 16.28 35.04 -3.52
CA ASP A 402 16.97 36.30 -3.84
C ASP A 402 18.48 36.15 -3.95
N ALA A 403 19.08 35.33 -3.09
CA ALA A 403 20.52 35.09 -3.05
C ALA A 403 21.04 34.19 -4.18
N LEU A 404 20.18 33.50 -4.95
CA LEU A 404 20.62 32.56 -5.99
C LEU A 404 21.29 33.28 -7.16
N THR A 405 22.60 33.11 -7.34
CA THR A 405 23.36 33.77 -8.41
C THR A 405 23.16 33.15 -9.79
N TRP A 406 22.69 31.89 -9.84
CA TRP A 406 22.48 31.15 -11.09
C TRP A 406 21.11 31.38 -11.75
N MET A 407 20.17 32.05 -11.05
CA MET A 407 18.84 32.36 -11.58
C MET A 407 18.77 33.78 -12.14
N THR A 408 18.16 33.93 -13.31
CA THR A 408 17.84 35.25 -13.86
C THR A 408 16.80 35.98 -12.99
N PRO A 409 16.76 37.33 -13.04
CA PRO A 409 15.74 38.09 -12.32
C PRO A 409 14.30 37.66 -12.64
N ALA A 410 14.01 37.36 -13.92
CA ALA A 410 12.69 36.93 -14.36
C ALA A 410 12.30 35.57 -13.75
N THR A 411 13.22 34.60 -13.70
CA THR A 411 12.94 33.29 -13.10
C THR A 411 12.77 33.40 -11.58
N LYS A 412 13.53 34.28 -10.90
CA LYS A 412 13.34 34.55 -9.47
C LYS A 412 11.95 35.11 -9.18
N ALA A 413 11.48 36.06 -9.99
CA ALA A 413 10.14 36.61 -9.85
C ALA A 413 9.07 35.50 -9.93
N LYS A 414 9.16 34.61 -10.93
CA LYS A 414 8.25 33.46 -11.06
C LYS A 414 8.33 32.46 -9.92
N ALA A 415 9.53 32.19 -9.40
CA ALA A 415 9.69 31.33 -8.22
C ALA A 415 9.00 31.91 -6.98
N LYS A 416 9.07 33.24 -6.79
CA LYS A 416 8.37 33.91 -5.69
C LYS A 416 6.85 33.95 -5.89
N GLU A 417 6.38 34.15 -7.12
CA GLU A 417 4.95 34.04 -7.44
C GLU A 417 4.42 32.66 -7.03
N LYS A 418 5.15 31.58 -7.36
CA LYS A 418 4.80 30.21 -6.94
C LYS A 418 4.85 30.01 -5.41
N LEU A 419 5.86 30.58 -4.74
CA LEU A 419 5.97 30.51 -3.28
C LEU A 419 4.78 31.20 -2.59
N ALA A 420 4.30 32.32 -3.14
CA ALA A 420 3.15 33.06 -2.62
C ALA A 420 1.82 32.30 -2.75
N THR A 421 1.71 31.39 -3.74
CA THR A 421 0.50 30.58 -3.93
C THR A 421 0.53 29.24 -3.19
N LEU A 422 1.67 28.87 -2.58
CA LEU A 422 1.82 27.61 -1.85
C LEU A 422 0.78 27.48 -0.74
N ARG A 423 0.06 26.36 -0.75
CA ARG A 423 -0.87 25.94 0.31
C ARG A 423 -0.22 24.80 1.09
N VAL A 424 -0.35 24.84 2.42
CA VAL A 424 0.24 23.84 3.31
C VAL A 424 -0.85 23.29 4.22
N GLY A 425 -1.13 21.99 4.10
CA GLY A 425 -1.97 21.26 5.04
C GLY A 425 -1.18 20.92 6.30
N VAL A 426 -1.76 21.15 7.48
CA VAL A 426 -1.12 20.87 8.77
C VAL A 426 -2.05 20.02 9.63
N GLY A 427 -1.60 18.82 10.00
CA GLY A 427 -2.30 17.90 10.89
C GLY A 427 -3.40 17.11 10.21
N TYR A 428 -4.52 17.74 9.90
CA TYR A 428 -5.77 17.09 9.45
C TYR A 428 -6.51 17.93 8.40
N PRO A 429 -7.34 17.32 7.55
CA PRO A 429 -8.09 18.05 6.53
C PRO A 429 -9.21 18.91 7.13
N GLU A 430 -9.61 19.95 6.42
CA GLU A 430 -10.72 20.82 6.85
C GLU A 430 -12.10 20.15 6.67
N SER A 431 -12.16 19.07 5.90
CA SER A 431 -13.36 18.26 5.67
C SER A 431 -12.98 16.79 5.54
N TRP A 432 -13.83 15.90 6.06
CA TRP A 432 -13.62 14.46 6.06
C TRP A 432 -14.54 13.78 5.04
N ARG A 433 -14.11 12.64 4.50
CA ARG A 433 -14.94 11.79 3.63
C ARG A 433 -16.21 11.35 4.35
N ASP A 434 -17.33 11.42 3.64
CA ASP A 434 -18.60 10.86 4.11
C ASP A 434 -18.66 9.35 3.87
N TYR A 435 -18.81 8.59 4.95
CA TYR A 435 -18.97 7.14 4.92
C TYR A 435 -20.43 6.70 5.06
N ALA A 436 -21.42 7.60 5.10
CA ALA A 436 -22.84 7.23 5.21
C ALA A 436 -23.31 6.18 4.18
N PRO A 437 -22.87 6.20 2.91
CA PRO A 437 -23.27 5.18 1.92
C PRO A 437 -22.62 3.80 2.14
N LEU A 438 -21.56 3.71 2.95
CA LEU A 438 -20.83 2.47 3.18
C LEU A 438 -21.50 1.62 4.26
N THR A 439 -21.96 0.43 3.88
CA THR A 439 -22.46 -0.58 4.81
C THR A 439 -21.35 -1.59 5.12
N ILE A 440 -21.16 -1.92 6.40
CA ILE A 440 -20.16 -2.90 6.85
C ILE A 440 -20.85 -3.91 7.75
N ALA A 441 -20.92 -5.15 7.28
CA ALA A 441 -21.41 -6.28 8.05
C ALA A 441 -20.30 -6.82 8.96
N LYS A 442 -20.62 -7.04 10.23
CA LYS A 442 -19.65 -7.50 11.25
C LYS A 442 -19.21 -8.95 11.08
N ASP A 443 -19.90 -9.71 10.25
CA ASP A 443 -19.68 -11.13 10.01
C ASP A 443 -19.22 -11.42 8.59
N ASP A 444 -19.02 -10.40 7.75
CA ASP A 444 -18.54 -10.55 6.37
C ASP A 444 -17.21 -9.83 6.15
N ALA A 445 -16.12 -10.59 6.29
CA ALA A 445 -14.77 -10.05 6.15
C ALA A 445 -14.38 -9.74 4.69
N VAL A 446 -14.99 -10.40 3.71
CA VAL A 446 -14.64 -10.25 2.28
C VAL A 446 -15.50 -9.17 1.62
N GLY A 447 -16.78 -9.08 2.02
CA GLY A 447 -17.73 -8.07 1.55
C GLY A 447 -18.53 -8.46 0.31
#